data_AF-A0A401T3Z6-F1
#
_entry.id   AF-A0A401T3Z6-F1
#
_cell.length_a   1.000
_cell.length_b   1.000
_cell.length_c   1.000
_cell.angle_alpha   90.00
_cell.angle_beta   90.00
_cell.angle_gamma   90.00
#
_symmetry.space_group_name_H-M   'P 1'
#
loop_
_entity.id
_entity.type
_entity.pdbx_description
1 polymer ?
#
loop_
_entity_poly.entity_id
_entity_poly.type
_entity_poly.pdbx_seq_one_letter_code
_entity_poly.pdbx_strand_id
1 'polypeptide(L)'
;MQDSFNRQLMRKEKGKPFTLAVDVGCGSGQSTRGLTSYFEEVVGIDMSEAQIEEAKKMERSDNVSYRQGLAEELGFQDGSVDLVTVGAAAQWFDLEKFMKEIDRVLKPKGCLALYCYTVPCILNFDDCSETLTQIIQDLFTELKPYETIATKRVWNEYRDVFDAIPFPDKARAKDIFITFKKPVSWFIGYLNSSVLFQTYLREKLEDAKAFMENTEQR
;
A
#
# COMPACT_ATOMS: atom_id res chain seq x y z
N MET A 1 4.45 -11.38 -0.85
CA MET A 1 4.14 -10.13 -0.12
C MET A 1 3.13 -10.44 0.99
N GLN A 2 1.87 -10.66 0.64
CA GLN A 2 0.79 -10.98 1.58
C GLN A 2 1.01 -12.24 2.40
N ASP A 3 1.53 -13.31 1.81
CA ASP A 3 1.41 -14.63 2.43
C ASP A 3 2.25 -14.80 3.72
N SER A 4 3.35 -14.06 3.88
CA SER A 4 4.13 -14.00 5.11
C SER A 4 3.53 -13.05 6.15
N PHE A 5 2.98 -11.91 5.69
CA PHE A 5 2.34 -10.91 6.54
C PHE A 5 1.01 -11.43 7.10
N ASN A 6 0.16 -12.00 6.23
CA ASN A 6 -1.08 -12.68 6.59
C ASN A 6 -0.79 -13.85 7.55
N ARG A 7 0.27 -14.63 7.32
CA ARG A 7 0.67 -15.68 8.27
C ARG A 7 1.15 -15.15 9.62
N GLN A 8 1.74 -13.96 9.70
CA GLN A 8 2.11 -13.33 10.97
C GLN A 8 0.89 -12.73 11.70
N LEU A 9 -0.03 -12.09 10.99
CA LEU A 9 -1.28 -11.55 11.56
C LEU A 9 -2.17 -12.69 12.10
N MET A 10 -2.30 -13.77 11.32
CA MET A 10 -3.21 -14.89 11.60
C MET A 10 -2.56 -15.98 12.47
N ARG A 11 -1.37 -15.73 13.02
CA ARG A 11 -0.53 -16.77 13.66
C ARG A 11 -1.08 -17.29 14.99
N LYS A 12 -2.15 -16.69 15.53
CA LYS A 12 -2.67 -17.02 16.87
C LYS A 12 -3.93 -17.89 16.93
N GLU A 13 -4.74 -18.03 15.89
CA GLU A 13 -5.95 -18.87 15.97
C GLU A 13 -6.13 -19.72 14.71
N LYS A 14 -5.62 -20.96 14.74
CA LYS A 14 -5.95 -22.00 13.76
C LYS A 14 -7.38 -22.47 14.00
N GLY A 15 -8.39 -21.72 13.56
CA GLY A 15 -9.79 -22.11 13.70
C GLY A 15 -10.72 -21.30 12.79
N LYS A 16 -11.20 -21.95 11.72
CA LYS A 16 -12.13 -21.44 10.68
C LYS A 16 -11.61 -20.24 9.86
N PRO A 17 -12.00 -20.10 8.58
CA PRO A 17 -11.81 -18.83 7.89
C PRO A 17 -12.57 -17.74 8.67
N PHE A 18 -11.95 -16.58 8.80
CA PHE A 18 -12.62 -15.40 9.36
C PHE A 18 -13.73 -14.97 8.40
N THR A 19 -14.78 -14.28 8.86
CA THR A 19 -15.94 -14.03 8.01
C THR A 19 -15.63 -12.99 6.93
N LEU A 20 -15.21 -11.78 7.30
CA LEU A 20 -15.13 -10.65 6.38
C LEU A 20 -13.81 -9.89 6.52
N ALA A 21 -13.10 -9.77 5.40
CA ALA A 21 -12.00 -8.82 5.25
C ALA A 21 -12.36 -7.68 4.29
N VAL A 22 -11.91 -6.47 4.60
CA VAL A 22 -12.09 -5.28 3.76
C VAL A 22 -10.73 -4.68 3.42
N ASP A 23 -10.40 -4.60 2.14
CA ASP A 23 -9.18 -3.96 1.65
C ASP A 23 -9.49 -2.55 1.14
N VAL A 24 -9.07 -1.52 1.87
CA VAL A 24 -9.41 -0.12 1.62
C VAL A 24 -8.28 0.57 0.86
N GLY A 25 -8.62 1.25 -0.22
CA GLY A 25 -7.66 1.70 -1.22
C GLY A 25 -7.08 0.50 -1.98
N CYS A 26 -7.94 -0.44 -2.40
CA CYS A 26 -7.48 -1.71 -2.96
C CYS A 26 -6.82 -1.59 -4.34
N GLY A 27 -6.97 -0.46 -5.02
CA GLY A 27 -6.60 -0.28 -6.42
C GLY A 27 -7.16 -1.41 -7.28
N SER A 28 -6.30 -1.96 -8.15
CA SER A 28 -6.61 -3.10 -9.01
C SER A 28 -6.61 -4.47 -8.29
N GLY A 29 -6.70 -4.48 -6.96
CA GLY A 29 -6.94 -5.67 -6.15
C GLY A 29 -5.73 -6.55 -5.87
N GLN A 30 -4.51 -6.04 -6.09
CA GLN A 30 -3.26 -6.80 -5.90
C GLN A 30 -3.16 -7.40 -4.50
N SER A 31 -3.56 -6.60 -3.51
CA SER A 31 -3.51 -6.97 -2.11
C SER A 31 -4.70 -7.84 -1.69
N THR A 32 -5.89 -7.44 -2.13
CA THR A 32 -7.17 -8.10 -1.86
C THR A 32 -7.12 -9.59 -2.17
N ARG A 33 -6.54 -9.96 -3.31
CA ARG A 33 -6.39 -11.36 -3.75
C ARG A 33 -5.60 -12.24 -2.78
N GLY A 34 -4.71 -11.68 -1.96
CA GLY A 34 -3.96 -12.45 -0.97
C GLY A 34 -4.76 -12.82 0.29
N LEU A 35 -5.97 -12.26 0.44
CA LEU A 35 -6.85 -12.52 1.60
C LEU A 35 -7.82 -13.67 1.36
N THR A 36 -8.05 -14.05 0.10
CA THR A 36 -9.13 -14.97 -0.32
C THR A 36 -9.04 -16.35 0.31
N SER A 37 -7.85 -16.83 0.63
CA SER A 37 -7.63 -18.14 1.26
C SER A 37 -7.88 -18.14 2.78
N TYR A 38 -8.08 -16.98 3.40
CA TYR A 38 -8.18 -16.82 4.86
C TYR A 38 -9.57 -16.35 5.33
N PHE A 39 -10.39 -15.82 4.42
CA PHE A 39 -11.70 -15.23 4.73
C PHE A 39 -12.82 -15.82 3.88
N GLU A 40 -14.02 -15.92 4.45
CA GLU A 40 -15.22 -16.34 3.74
C GLU A 40 -15.64 -15.32 2.67
N GLU A 41 -15.47 -14.03 2.95
CA GLU A 41 -15.72 -12.92 2.04
C GLU A 41 -14.60 -11.88 2.12
N VAL A 42 -14.20 -11.35 0.96
CA VAL A 42 -13.26 -10.23 0.86
C VAL A 42 -13.86 -9.12 -0.01
N VAL A 43 -13.84 -7.89 0.49
CA VAL A 43 -14.33 -6.72 -0.24
C VAL A 43 -13.20 -5.74 -0.47
N GLY A 44 -12.88 -5.46 -1.73
CA GLY A 44 -12.00 -4.35 -2.11
C GLY A 44 -12.77 -3.06 -2.32
N ILE A 45 -12.32 -1.97 -1.69
CA ILE A 45 -12.89 -0.63 -1.85
C ILE A 45 -11.80 0.32 -2.33
N ASP A 46 -12.09 1.09 -3.38
CA ASP A 46 -11.22 2.14 -3.89
C ASP A 46 -12.05 3.32 -4.39
N MET A 47 -11.52 4.54 -4.29
CA MET A 47 -12.21 5.74 -4.77
C MET A 47 -12.24 5.83 -6.31
N SER A 48 -11.30 5.16 -6.98
CA SER A 48 -11.16 5.19 -8.44
C SER A 48 -12.01 4.10 -9.10
N GLU A 49 -13.05 4.52 -9.82
CA GLU A 49 -13.88 3.60 -10.61
C GLU A 49 -13.04 2.80 -11.62
N ALA A 50 -12.07 3.43 -12.28
CA ALA A 50 -11.17 2.76 -13.23
C ALA A 50 -10.33 1.65 -12.57
N GLN A 51 -9.86 1.84 -11.33
CA GLN A 51 -9.17 0.79 -10.58
C GLN A 51 -10.10 -0.36 -10.23
N ILE A 52 -11.34 -0.07 -9.84
CA ILE A 52 -12.37 -1.06 -9.52
C ILE A 52 -12.75 -1.90 -10.75
N GLU A 53 -12.91 -1.27 -11.91
CA GLU A 53 -13.15 -1.98 -13.16
C GLU A 53 -12.01 -2.95 -13.49
N GLU A 54 -10.76 -2.52 -13.32
CA GLU A 54 -9.59 -3.35 -13.56
C GLU A 54 -9.48 -4.49 -12.54
N ALA A 55 -9.76 -4.21 -11.27
CA ALA A 55 -9.81 -5.22 -10.21
C ALA A 55 -10.82 -6.34 -10.57
N LYS A 56 -12.03 -5.96 -11.00
CA LYS A 56 -13.07 -6.90 -11.43
C LYS A 56 -12.65 -7.75 -12.64
N LYS A 57 -11.96 -7.17 -13.63
CA LYS A 57 -11.48 -7.91 -14.81
C LYS A 57 -10.44 -8.97 -14.46
N MET A 58 -9.55 -8.65 -13.51
CA MET A 58 -8.47 -9.53 -13.09
C MET A 58 -8.89 -10.57 -12.05
N GLU A 59 -10.04 -10.39 -11.40
CA GLU A 59 -10.49 -11.31 -10.35
C GLU A 59 -10.87 -12.68 -10.91
N ARG A 60 -10.58 -13.70 -10.10
CA ARG A 60 -10.81 -15.12 -10.42
C ARG A 60 -11.44 -15.89 -9.25
N SER A 61 -11.57 -15.26 -8.09
CA SER A 61 -12.08 -15.86 -6.85
C SER A 61 -13.55 -15.51 -6.68
N ASP A 62 -14.37 -16.50 -6.33
CA ASP A 62 -15.81 -16.31 -6.17
C ASP A 62 -16.19 -15.58 -4.86
N ASN A 63 -15.25 -15.49 -3.91
CA ASN A 63 -15.44 -14.85 -2.61
C ASN A 63 -14.92 -13.41 -2.54
N VAL A 64 -14.63 -12.79 -3.69
CA VAL A 64 -14.14 -11.41 -3.75
C VAL A 64 -15.15 -10.52 -4.46
N SER A 65 -15.47 -9.38 -3.86
CA SER A 65 -16.20 -8.31 -4.52
C SER A 65 -15.42 -7.00 -4.49
N TYR A 66 -15.68 -6.14 -5.47
CA TYR A 66 -15.06 -4.82 -5.58
C TYR A 66 -16.11 -3.75 -5.77
N ARG A 67 -15.99 -2.64 -5.04
CA ARG A 67 -16.88 -1.49 -5.20
C ARG A 67 -16.15 -0.17 -5.02
N GLN A 68 -16.66 0.86 -5.67
CA GLN A 68 -16.20 2.21 -5.45
C GLN A 68 -16.65 2.71 -4.07
N GLY A 69 -15.78 3.40 -3.36
CA GLY A 69 -16.11 3.99 -2.07
C GLY A 69 -14.96 4.82 -1.49
N LEU A 70 -15.27 5.61 -0.48
CA LEU A 70 -14.28 6.38 0.27
C LEU A 70 -13.78 5.57 1.46
N ALA A 71 -12.54 5.82 1.89
CA ALA A 71 -11.97 5.13 3.04
C ALA A 71 -12.69 5.51 4.35
N GLU A 72 -13.22 6.72 4.39
CA GLU A 72 -13.89 7.34 5.53
C GLU A 72 -15.37 6.93 5.67
N GLU A 73 -15.94 6.25 4.68
CA GLU A 73 -17.34 5.82 4.65
C GLU A 73 -17.45 4.46 3.94
N LEU A 74 -17.20 3.39 4.69
CA LEU A 74 -17.11 2.05 4.13
C LEU A 74 -18.50 1.43 3.91
N GLY A 75 -19.53 1.89 4.62
CA GLY A 75 -20.90 1.40 4.43
C GLY A 75 -21.12 -0.05 4.89
N PHE A 76 -20.30 -0.54 5.83
CA PHE A 76 -20.56 -1.78 6.55
C PHE A 76 -21.32 -1.52 7.85
N GLN A 77 -21.95 -2.55 8.40
CA GLN A 77 -22.59 -2.49 9.71
C GLN A 77 -21.56 -2.34 10.84
N ASP A 78 -21.98 -1.76 11.95
CA ASP A 78 -21.14 -1.65 13.15
C ASP A 78 -20.70 -3.05 13.61
N GLY A 79 -19.42 -3.20 13.96
CA GLY A 79 -18.89 -4.44 14.49
C GLY A 79 -19.06 -5.66 13.58
N SER A 80 -18.92 -5.49 12.26
CA SER A 80 -19.17 -6.54 11.27
C SER A 80 -17.92 -7.03 10.52
N VAL A 81 -16.80 -6.32 10.61
CA VAL A 81 -15.56 -6.62 9.87
C VAL A 81 -14.53 -7.28 10.79
N ASP A 82 -13.95 -8.41 10.36
CA ASP A 82 -12.90 -9.10 11.12
C ASP A 82 -11.52 -8.47 10.87
N LEU A 83 -11.25 -8.06 9.63
CA LEU A 83 -9.98 -7.44 9.23
C LEU A 83 -10.22 -6.28 8.27
N VAL A 84 -9.61 -5.14 8.56
CA VAL A 84 -9.42 -4.07 7.57
C VAL A 84 -7.95 -4.01 7.18
N THR A 85 -7.64 -4.09 5.88
CA THR A 85 -6.31 -3.87 5.33
C THR A 85 -6.23 -2.56 4.57
N VAL A 86 -5.06 -1.92 4.62
CA VAL A 86 -4.75 -0.77 3.77
C VAL A 86 -3.33 -0.91 3.23
N GLY A 87 -3.23 -1.29 1.97
CA GLY A 87 -1.96 -1.46 1.27
C GLY A 87 -1.55 -0.21 0.50
N ALA A 88 -0.58 0.54 1.03
CA ALA A 88 -0.01 1.73 0.40
C ALA A 88 -1.05 2.78 -0.06
N ALA A 89 -2.13 2.97 0.73
CA ALA A 89 -3.17 3.97 0.46
C ALA A 89 -3.44 4.95 1.63
N ALA A 90 -3.13 4.60 2.88
CA ALA A 90 -3.42 5.42 4.07
C ALA A 90 -2.79 6.83 4.04
N GLN A 91 -1.76 7.02 3.23
CA GLN A 91 -1.13 8.32 3.03
C GLN A 91 -2.05 9.36 2.37
N TRP A 92 -3.16 8.92 1.75
CA TRP A 92 -4.14 9.79 1.10
C TRP A 92 -5.38 10.10 1.96
N PHE A 93 -5.58 9.39 3.08
CA PHE A 93 -6.82 9.44 3.83
C PHE A 93 -6.88 10.61 4.82
N ASP A 94 -8.11 11.03 5.14
CA ASP A 94 -8.43 11.80 6.34
C ASP A 94 -8.36 10.84 7.55
N LEU A 95 -7.21 10.82 8.23
CA LEU A 95 -6.94 9.85 9.28
C LEU A 95 -7.93 9.92 10.44
N GLU A 96 -8.45 11.10 10.77
CA GLU A 96 -9.40 11.24 11.88
C GLU A 96 -10.72 10.53 11.54
N LYS A 97 -11.27 10.81 10.36
CA LYS A 97 -12.52 10.18 9.91
C LYS A 97 -12.33 8.71 9.62
N PHE A 98 -11.22 8.34 8.99
CA PHE A 98 -10.87 6.96 8.74
C PHE A 98 -10.82 6.15 10.04
N MET A 99 -10.09 6.62 11.07
CA MET A 99 -10.00 5.87 12.33
C MET A 99 -11.34 5.75 13.06
N LYS A 100 -12.22 6.77 12.97
CA LYS A 100 -13.61 6.68 13.47
C LYS A 100 -14.40 5.60 12.74
N GLU A 101 -14.28 5.53 11.42
CA GLU A 101 -14.96 4.52 10.62
C GLU A 101 -14.40 3.11 10.89
N ILE A 102 -13.09 2.97 11.08
CA ILE A 102 -12.46 1.70 11.46
C ILE A 102 -12.94 1.22 12.83
N ASP A 103 -12.98 2.09 13.83
CA ASP A 103 -13.52 1.76 15.16
C ASP A 103 -14.97 1.30 15.09
N ARG A 104 -15.79 1.94 14.23
CA ARG A 104 -17.19 1.58 14.03
C ARG A 104 -17.35 0.20 13.38
N VAL A 105 -16.64 -0.09 12.29
CA VAL A 105 -16.90 -1.31 11.50
C VAL A 105 -16.22 -2.56 12.05
N LEU A 106 -15.11 -2.42 12.79
CA LEU A 106 -14.39 -3.58 13.31
C LEU A 106 -15.17 -4.28 14.42
N LYS A 107 -15.25 -5.61 14.32
CA LYS A 107 -15.72 -6.47 15.43
C LYS A 107 -14.87 -6.25 16.68
N PRO A 108 -15.39 -6.56 17.88
CA PRO A 108 -14.52 -6.79 19.04
C PRO A 108 -13.43 -7.81 18.68
N LYS A 109 -12.16 -7.46 18.92
CA LYS A 109 -10.95 -8.22 18.52
C LYS A 109 -10.69 -8.30 17.00
N GLY A 110 -11.40 -7.52 16.19
CA GLY A 110 -11.05 -7.28 14.80
C GLY A 110 -9.72 -6.53 14.69
N CYS A 111 -9.10 -6.58 13.51
CA CYS A 111 -7.76 -6.04 13.29
C CYS A 111 -7.74 -4.97 12.20
N LEU A 112 -6.96 -3.92 12.41
CA LEU A 112 -6.53 -2.99 11.35
C LEU A 112 -5.08 -3.29 11.00
N ALA A 113 -4.81 -3.58 9.72
CA ALA A 113 -3.48 -3.82 9.19
C ALA A 113 -3.13 -2.80 8.10
N LEU A 114 -2.19 -1.90 8.43
CA LEU A 114 -1.67 -0.89 7.52
C LEU A 114 -0.25 -1.27 7.11
N TYR A 115 0.03 -1.28 5.81
CA TYR A 115 1.37 -1.53 5.31
C TYR A 115 1.67 -0.67 4.10
N CYS A 116 2.94 -0.32 3.98
CA CYS A 116 3.49 0.38 2.84
C CYS A 116 4.92 -0.09 2.64
N TYR A 117 5.45 0.12 1.44
CA TYR A 117 6.86 -0.07 1.18
C TYR A 117 7.63 1.18 1.59
N THR A 118 8.86 1.00 2.05
CA THR A 118 9.80 2.10 2.28
C THR A 118 10.59 2.38 1.01
N VAL A 119 10.82 3.65 0.74
CA VAL A 119 11.75 4.13 -0.29
C VAL A 119 12.90 4.89 0.38
N PRO A 120 14.14 4.81 -0.13
CA PRO A 120 14.56 4.08 -1.33
C PRO A 120 14.70 2.57 -1.09
N CYS A 121 14.38 1.76 -2.10
CA CYS A 121 14.58 0.31 -2.07
C CYS A 121 16.07 -0.04 -2.17
N ILE A 122 16.47 -1.16 -1.56
CA ILE A 122 17.82 -1.72 -1.71
C ILE A 122 17.84 -2.57 -2.99
N LEU A 123 18.77 -2.27 -3.90
CA LEU A 123 19.00 -3.10 -5.09
C LEU A 123 20.10 -4.11 -4.84
N ASN A 124 19.86 -5.34 -5.30
CA ASN A 124 20.84 -6.41 -5.23
C ASN A 124 21.06 -6.95 -6.65
N PHE A 125 22.27 -6.74 -7.19
CA PHE A 125 22.72 -7.25 -8.48
C PHE A 125 24.23 -7.44 -8.45
N ASP A 126 24.67 -8.69 -8.56
CA ASP A 126 26.07 -9.11 -8.60
C ASP A 126 27.00 -8.25 -7.72
N ASP A 127 28.06 -7.69 -8.29
CA ASP A 127 29.09 -6.89 -7.62
C ASP A 127 28.81 -5.37 -7.62
N CYS A 128 27.68 -4.92 -8.18
CA CYS A 128 27.34 -3.50 -8.28
C CYS A 128 26.16 -3.06 -7.38
N SER A 129 25.74 -3.92 -6.44
CA SER A 129 24.60 -3.66 -5.53
C SER A 129 24.71 -2.34 -4.75
N GLU A 130 25.90 -2.00 -4.25
CA GLU A 130 26.14 -0.74 -3.53
C GLU A 130 25.97 0.47 -4.46
N THR A 131 26.57 0.42 -5.64
CA THR A 131 26.48 1.48 -6.66
C THR A 131 25.05 1.71 -7.10
N LEU A 132 24.31 0.64 -7.41
CA LEU A 132 22.90 0.73 -7.81
C LEU A 132 22.02 1.30 -6.69
N THR A 133 22.27 0.89 -5.45
CA THR A 133 21.54 1.43 -4.29
C THR A 133 21.82 2.91 -4.09
N GLN A 134 23.08 3.36 -4.26
CA GLN A 134 23.44 4.77 -4.17
C GLN A 134 22.78 5.60 -5.28
N ILE A 135 22.78 5.10 -6.53
CA ILE A 135 22.11 5.77 -7.65
C ILE A 135 20.64 6.04 -7.32
N ILE A 136 19.92 5.04 -6.80
CA ILE A 136 18.52 5.22 -6.40
C ILE A 136 18.37 6.25 -5.28
N GLN A 137 19.23 6.20 -4.27
CA GLN A 137 19.19 7.16 -3.16
C GLN A 137 19.37 8.60 -3.66
N ASP A 138 20.28 8.81 -4.59
CA ASP A 138 20.54 10.12 -5.19
C ASP A 138 19.33 10.59 -6.01
N LEU A 139 18.75 9.72 -6.84
CA LEU A 139 17.54 10.02 -7.62
C LEU A 139 16.36 10.46 -6.73
N PHE A 140 16.09 9.74 -5.63
CA PHE A 140 15.03 10.13 -4.69
C PHE A 140 15.37 11.40 -3.91
N THR A 141 16.66 11.70 -3.72
CA THR A 141 17.11 12.96 -3.11
C THR A 141 16.90 14.14 -4.07
N GLU A 142 17.19 13.98 -5.35
CA GLU A 142 16.90 14.97 -6.40
C GLU A 142 15.40 15.26 -6.51
N LEU A 143 14.56 14.23 -6.37
CA LEU A 143 13.10 14.36 -6.39
C LEU A 143 12.50 14.91 -5.09
N LYS A 144 13.31 15.07 -4.03
CA LYS A 144 12.84 15.46 -2.70
C LYS A 144 12.03 16.76 -2.64
N PRO A 145 12.38 17.82 -3.38
CA PRO A 145 11.63 19.07 -3.38
C PRO A 145 10.17 18.96 -3.86
N TYR A 146 9.82 17.88 -4.58
CA TYR A 146 8.49 17.64 -5.16
C TYR A 146 7.60 16.77 -4.25
N GLU A 147 7.93 16.71 -2.96
CA GLU A 147 7.17 15.97 -1.96
C GLU A 147 5.76 16.55 -1.72
N THR A 148 4.84 15.67 -1.42
CA THR A 148 3.47 15.97 -0.99
C THR A 148 3.26 15.48 0.43
N ILE A 149 2.12 15.83 1.05
CA ILE A 149 1.73 15.28 2.36
C ILE A 149 1.74 13.74 2.34
N ALA A 150 1.28 13.15 1.24
CA ALA A 150 1.25 11.70 1.07
C ALA A 150 2.66 11.08 1.06
N THR A 151 3.61 11.68 0.32
CA THR A 151 4.99 11.15 0.29
C THR A 151 5.71 11.37 1.62
N LYS A 152 5.42 12.46 2.34
CA LYS A 152 5.95 12.69 3.70
C LYS A 152 5.53 11.58 4.67
N ARG A 153 4.27 11.15 4.63
CA ARG A 153 3.80 10.03 5.47
C ARG A 153 4.57 8.74 5.18
N VAL A 154 4.80 8.42 3.90
CA VAL A 154 5.59 7.25 3.49
C VAL A 154 7.03 7.35 3.98
N TRP A 155 7.68 8.49 3.81
CA TRP A 155 9.08 8.70 4.25
C TRP A 155 9.26 8.69 5.77
N ASN A 156 8.24 9.10 6.53
CA ASN A 156 8.23 8.96 7.98
C ASN A 156 7.80 7.55 8.44
N GLU A 157 7.81 6.57 7.53
CA GLU A 157 7.49 5.16 7.79
C GLU A 157 6.14 5.00 8.51
N TYR A 158 5.14 5.78 8.06
CA TYR A 158 3.78 5.79 8.61
C TYR A 158 3.72 6.08 10.12
N ARG A 159 4.67 6.82 10.68
CA ARG A 159 4.63 7.22 12.10
C ARG A 159 3.35 8.00 12.43
N ASP A 160 2.99 8.98 11.60
CA ASP A 160 1.79 9.80 11.82
C ASP A 160 0.50 8.97 11.70
N VAL A 161 0.50 7.97 10.80
CA VAL A 161 -0.59 7.01 10.66
C VAL A 161 -0.69 6.12 11.90
N PHE A 162 0.44 5.62 12.40
CA PHE A 162 0.51 4.81 13.61
C PHE A 162 0.04 5.59 14.85
N ASP A 163 0.44 6.84 14.99
CA ASP A 163 0.08 7.70 16.13
C ASP A 163 -1.44 7.97 16.13
N ALA A 164 -2.07 8.09 14.96
CA ALA A 164 -3.51 8.28 14.81
C ALA A 164 -4.36 7.04 15.19
N ILE A 165 -3.79 5.83 15.21
CA ILE A 165 -4.52 4.61 15.56
C ILE A 165 -4.97 4.69 17.04
N PRO A 166 -6.28 4.62 17.34
CA PRO A 166 -6.80 4.79 18.70
C PRO A 166 -6.70 3.51 19.54
N PHE A 167 -6.39 2.37 18.93
CA PHE A 167 -6.36 1.08 19.60
C PHE A 167 -5.13 0.93 20.50
N PRO A 168 -5.30 0.50 21.76
CA PRO A 168 -4.18 0.34 22.70
C PRO A 168 -3.26 -0.82 22.32
N ASP A 169 -3.80 -1.88 21.72
CA ASP A 169 -3.03 -3.03 21.21
C ASP A 169 -2.57 -2.78 19.77
N LYS A 170 -1.71 -1.76 19.60
CA LYS A 170 -1.09 -1.43 18.31
C LYS A 170 0.42 -1.69 18.35
N ALA A 171 0.92 -2.26 17.26
CA ALA A 171 2.35 -2.51 17.07
C ALA A 171 2.79 -2.01 15.68
N ARG A 172 4.05 -1.62 15.57
CA ARG A 172 4.67 -1.23 14.30
C ARG A 172 5.91 -2.08 14.04
N ALA A 173 5.83 -2.95 13.04
CA ALA A 173 6.98 -3.70 12.54
C ALA A 173 7.68 -2.91 11.43
N LYS A 174 9.02 -2.97 11.39
CA LYS A 174 9.87 -2.30 10.38
C LYS A 174 10.84 -3.25 9.68
N ASP A 175 10.96 -4.44 10.24
CA ASP A 175 11.89 -5.51 9.88
C ASP A 175 11.25 -6.54 8.94
N ILE A 176 10.25 -6.12 8.17
CA ILE A 176 9.59 -6.96 7.16
C ILE A 176 10.17 -6.62 5.79
N PHE A 177 11.11 -7.45 5.34
CA PHE A 177 11.75 -7.30 4.04
C PHE A 177 11.06 -8.17 2.99
N ILE A 178 10.84 -7.60 1.80
CA ILE A 178 10.30 -8.32 0.65
C ILE A 178 11.30 -8.19 -0.49
N THR A 179 11.78 -9.33 -0.98
CA THR A 179 12.65 -9.41 -2.14
C THR A 179 11.85 -9.92 -3.33
N PHE A 180 11.97 -9.24 -4.46
CA PHE A 180 11.42 -9.71 -5.73
C PHE A 180 12.43 -9.43 -6.85
N LYS A 181 12.50 -10.34 -7.83
CA LYS A 181 13.32 -10.18 -9.03
C LYS A 181 12.51 -9.47 -10.11
N LYS A 182 13.04 -8.37 -10.63
CA LYS A 182 12.41 -7.58 -11.68
C LYS A 182 13.46 -7.11 -12.68
N PRO A 183 13.10 -6.93 -13.97
CA PRO A 183 13.98 -6.27 -14.92
C PRO A 183 14.12 -4.78 -14.59
N VAL A 184 15.20 -4.15 -15.05
CA VAL A 184 15.44 -2.70 -14.87
C VAL A 184 14.27 -1.87 -15.41
N SER A 185 13.66 -2.27 -16.52
CA SER A 185 12.50 -1.59 -17.10
C SER A 185 11.31 -1.48 -16.14
N TRP A 186 11.17 -2.44 -15.21
CA TRP A 186 10.14 -2.35 -14.17
C TRP A 186 10.44 -1.24 -13.19
N PHE A 187 11.71 -1.05 -12.80
CA PHE A 187 12.11 0.04 -11.91
C PHE A 187 11.91 1.41 -12.57
N ILE A 188 12.27 1.55 -13.84
CA ILE A 188 12.00 2.78 -14.61
C ILE A 188 10.50 3.07 -14.64
N GLY A 189 9.67 2.05 -14.92
CA GLY A 189 8.21 2.19 -14.85
C GLY A 189 7.72 2.61 -13.45
N TYR A 190 8.28 2.04 -12.39
CA TYR A 190 7.97 2.39 -11.01
C TYR A 190 8.33 3.86 -10.71
N LEU A 191 9.54 4.30 -11.05
CA LEU A 191 9.99 5.68 -10.85
C LEU A 191 9.10 6.66 -11.62
N ASN A 192 8.80 6.35 -12.88
CA ASN A 192 7.90 7.13 -13.72
C ASN A 192 6.48 7.22 -13.12
N SER A 193 5.97 6.16 -12.49
CA SER A 193 4.67 6.17 -11.82
C SER A 193 4.66 6.86 -10.45
N SER A 194 5.83 7.22 -9.91
CA SER A 194 5.93 7.79 -8.57
C SER A 194 5.31 9.18 -8.49
N VAL A 195 4.65 9.49 -7.38
CA VAL A 195 4.04 10.80 -7.12
C VAL A 195 5.07 11.92 -7.20
N LEU A 196 6.30 11.67 -6.72
CA LEU A 196 7.39 12.65 -6.75
C LEU A 196 7.75 13.02 -8.19
N PHE A 197 7.98 12.01 -9.04
CA PHE A 197 8.30 12.25 -10.45
C PHE A 197 7.12 12.87 -11.20
N GLN A 198 5.89 12.41 -10.95
CA GLN A 198 4.69 12.99 -11.59
C GLN A 198 4.47 14.45 -11.19
N THR A 199 4.79 14.83 -9.95
CA THR A 199 4.78 16.25 -9.53
C THR A 199 5.90 17.03 -10.20
N TYR A 200 7.12 16.50 -10.23
CA TYR A 200 8.25 17.11 -10.95
C TYR A 200 7.93 17.33 -12.43
N LEU A 201 7.38 16.32 -13.10
CA LEU A 201 6.99 16.38 -14.51
C LEU A 201 5.93 17.46 -14.79
N ARG A 202 4.98 17.65 -13.88
CA ARG A 202 3.96 18.71 -13.99
C ARG A 202 4.56 20.11 -13.78
N GLU A 203 5.53 20.24 -12.89
CA GLU A 203 6.13 21.53 -12.54
C GLU A 203 7.24 21.96 -13.50
N LYS A 204 8.06 21.02 -13.98
CA LYS A 204 9.24 21.25 -14.82
C LYS A 204 9.39 20.16 -15.88
N LEU A 205 8.53 20.23 -16.89
CA LEU A 205 8.41 19.19 -17.94
C LEU A 205 9.74 18.78 -18.59
N GLU A 206 10.52 19.75 -19.08
CA GLU A 206 11.76 19.43 -19.81
C GLU A 206 12.87 18.91 -18.89
N ASP A 207 13.03 19.48 -17.70
CA ASP A 207 14.01 18.99 -16.72
C ASP A 207 13.66 17.56 -16.27
N ALA A 208 12.37 17.26 -16.07
CA ALA A 208 11.91 15.94 -15.67
C ALA A 208 12.11 14.88 -16.77
N LYS A 209 11.93 15.24 -18.05
CA LYS A 209 12.27 14.35 -19.17
C LYS A 209 13.76 14.05 -19.21
N ALA A 210 14.60 15.08 -19.11
CA ALA A 210 16.05 14.93 -19.07
C ALA A 210 16.50 14.08 -17.87
N PHE A 211 15.87 14.26 -16.71
CA PHE A 211 16.11 13.42 -15.53
C PHE A 211 15.85 11.93 -15.82
N MET A 212 14.74 11.59 -16.49
CA MET A 212 14.42 10.21 -16.82
C MET A 212 15.39 9.62 -17.85
N GLU A 213 15.72 10.37 -18.91
CA GLU A 213 16.70 9.95 -19.92
C GLU A 213 18.08 9.70 -19.30
N ASN A 214 18.54 10.59 -18.42
CA ASN A 214 19.80 10.42 -17.70
C ASN A 214 19.75 9.22 -16.75
N THR A 215 18.60 8.95 -16.13
CA THR A 215 18.43 7.81 -15.22
C THR A 215 18.60 6.48 -15.96
N GLU A 216 18.08 6.36 -17.18
CA GLU A 216 18.21 5.14 -17.99
C GLU A 216 19.65 4.86 -18.45
N GLN A 217 20.53 5.88 -18.41
CA GLN A 217 21.94 5.77 -18.82
C GLN A 217 22.91 5.46 -17.66
N ARG A 218 22.47 5.61 -16.40
CA ARG A 218 23.28 5.33 -15.19
C ARG A 218 23.38 3.82 -14.92
#